data_AF-A0A9X3T1I4-F1
#
_entry.id   AF-A0A9X3T1I4-F1
#
_cell.length_a   1.000
_cell.length_b   1.000
_cell.length_c   1.000
_cell.angle_alpha   90.00
_cell.angle_beta   90.00
_cell.angle_gamma   90.00
#
_symmetry.space_group_name_H-M   'P 1'
#
loop_
_entity.id
_entity.type
_entity.pdbx_description
1 polymer ?
#
loop_
_entity_poly.entity_id
_entity_poly.type
_entity_poly.pdbx_seq_one_letter_code
_entity_poly.pdbx_strand_id
1 'polypeptide(L)'
;PNLELKYTNYARDEFAARGGVRVVSGSDPADLVLKGKVVSVSIPSLSFTQTTTLESRVTVTVYASVEDVRTGNVIWTENATASSEFFVTNDLQFN
;
A
#
# COMPACT_ATOMS: atom_id res chain seq x y z
N PRO A 1 4.70 -4.86 10.53
CA PRO A 1 4.10 -6.19 10.22
C PRO A 1 2.70 -6.02 9.60
N ASN A 2 2.34 -6.82 8.60
CA ASN A 2 1.04 -6.81 7.89
C ASN A 2 0.76 -5.54 7.03
N LEU A 3 1.79 -4.95 6.44
CA LEU A 3 1.61 -3.78 5.57
C LEU A 3 0.80 -4.15 4.32
N GLU A 4 1.07 -5.33 3.77
CA GLU A 4 0.41 -5.93 2.61
C GLU A 4 -1.09 -6.11 2.85
N LEU A 5 -1.48 -6.58 4.04
CA LEU A 5 -2.88 -6.74 4.42
C LEU A 5 -3.58 -5.38 4.53
N LYS A 6 -2.93 -4.38 5.14
CA LYS A 6 -3.48 -3.01 5.23
C LYS A 6 -3.71 -2.42 3.83
N TYR A 7 -2.70 -2.51 2.96
CA TYR A 7 -2.79 -1.99 1.59
C TYR A 7 -3.85 -2.73 0.77
N THR A 8 -3.99 -4.04 0.95
CA THR A 8 -5.04 -4.83 0.30
C THR A 8 -6.42 -4.35 0.73
N ASN A 9 -6.62 -4.08 2.03
CA ASN A 9 -7.90 -3.60 2.53
C ASN A 9 -8.21 -2.19 2.02
N TYR A 10 -7.25 -1.26 2.04
CA TYR A 10 -7.47 0.08 1.47
C TYR A 10 -7.78 0.05 -0.02
N ALA A 11 -7.12 -0.82 -0.79
CA ALA A 11 -7.43 -0.97 -2.20
C ALA A 11 -8.88 -1.49 -2.40
N ARG A 12 -9.31 -2.48 -1.60
CA ARG A 12 -10.69 -2.98 -1.63
C ARG A 12 -11.70 -1.88 -1.32
N ASP A 13 -11.44 -1.08 -0.29
CA ASP A 13 -12.32 0.01 0.12
C ASP A 13 -12.43 1.09 -0.95
N GLU A 14 -11.31 1.50 -1.57
CA GLU A 14 -11.30 2.49 -2.66
C GLU A 14 -12.06 1.99 -3.90
N PHE A 15 -11.87 0.72 -4.30
CA PHE A 15 -12.60 0.15 -5.42
C PHE A 15 -14.10 0.00 -5.13
N ALA A 16 -14.47 -0.34 -3.89
CA ALA A 16 -15.87 -0.40 -3.48
C ALA A 16 -16.52 0.99 -3.45
N ALA A 17 -15.78 2.03 -3.06
CA ALA A 17 -16.30 3.39 -2.90
C ALA A 17 -16.50 4.13 -4.24
N ARG A 18 -15.65 3.90 -5.25
CA ARG A 18 -15.64 4.69 -6.49
C ARG A 18 -16.61 4.20 -7.57
N GLY A 19 -17.23 3.04 -7.39
CA GLY A 19 -18.14 2.43 -8.37
C GLY A 19 -17.42 1.95 -9.63
N GLY A 20 -18.14 1.25 -10.51
CA GLY A 20 -17.61 0.73 -11.79
C GLY A 20 -16.87 -0.61 -11.69
N VAL A 21 -16.59 -1.10 -10.48
CA VAL A 21 -16.09 -2.46 -10.24
C VAL A 21 -16.81 -3.10 -9.06
N ARG A 22 -16.88 -4.43 -9.05
CA ARG A 22 -17.37 -5.22 -7.92
C ARG A 22 -16.21 -5.99 -7.31
N VAL A 23 -15.84 -5.64 -6.08
CA VAL A 23 -14.89 -6.44 -5.29
C VAL A 23 -15.61 -7.71 -4.83
N VAL A 24 -15.08 -8.87 -5.20
CA VAL A 24 -15.65 -10.17 -4.83
C VAL A 24 -14.86 -10.82 -3.69
N SER A 25 -15.50 -11.74 -2.96
CA SER A 25 -14.85 -12.47 -1.88
C SER A 25 -13.99 -13.62 -2.42
N GLY A 26 -13.07 -14.16 -1.61
CA GLY A 26 -11.98 -15.01 -2.11
C GLY A 26 -12.38 -16.32 -2.81
N SER A 27 -13.61 -16.81 -2.61
CA SER A 27 -14.14 -17.99 -3.30
C SER A 27 -15.00 -17.66 -4.52
N ASP A 28 -15.36 -16.39 -4.70
CA ASP A 28 -16.23 -15.96 -5.77
C ASP A 28 -15.43 -15.78 -7.08
N PRO A 29 -16.03 -16.08 -8.24
CA PRO A 29 -15.38 -15.85 -9.52
C PRO A 29 -15.16 -14.35 -9.76
N ALA A 30 -13.98 -14.00 -10.25
CA ALA A 30 -13.61 -12.65 -10.67
C ALA A 30 -13.17 -12.67 -12.14
N ASP A 31 -13.49 -11.61 -12.89
CA ASP A 31 -13.01 -11.43 -14.26
C ASP A 31 -11.53 -10.99 -14.28
N LEU A 32 -11.15 -10.14 -13.31
CA LEU A 32 -9.84 -9.53 -13.18
C LEU A 32 -9.28 -9.74 -11.76
N VAL A 33 -7.97 -9.94 -11.67
CA VAL A 33 -7.26 -10.02 -10.38
C VAL A 33 -6.18 -8.95 -10.33
N LEU A 34 -6.31 -8.04 -9.37
CA LEU A 34 -5.25 -7.09 -9.00
C LEU A 34 -4.29 -7.75 -8.01
N LYS A 35 -3.00 -7.80 -8.37
CA LYS A 35 -1.91 -8.26 -7.51
C LYS A 35 -1.03 -7.08 -7.15
N GLY A 36 -0.67 -6.97 -5.88
CA GLY A 36 0.22 -5.93 -5.36
C GLY A 36 1.46 -6.54 -4.70
N LYS A 37 2.61 -5.91 -4.89
CA LYS A 37 3.87 -6.24 -4.22
C LYS A 37 4.49 -4.95 -3.68
N VAL A 38 4.69 -4.89 -2.36
CA VAL A 38 5.51 -3.82 -1.76
C VAL A 38 6.96 -4.04 -2.21
N VAL A 39 7.49 -3.09 -2.97
CA VAL A 39 8.85 -3.16 -3.52
C VAL A 39 9.84 -2.56 -2.54
N SER A 40 9.48 -1.44 -1.91
CA SER A 40 10.32 -0.76 -0.93
C SER A 40 9.49 0.04 0.06
N VAL A 41 10.05 0.20 1.26
CA VAL A 41 9.57 1.10 2.31
C VAL A 41 10.79 1.84 2.84
N SER A 42 10.73 3.17 2.86
CA SER A 42 11.80 4.05 3.35
C SER A 42 11.23 5.03 4.37
N ILE A 43 11.94 5.26 5.48
CA ILE A 43 11.51 6.16 6.55
C ILE A 43 12.65 7.08 6.97
N PRO A 44 13.13 7.98 6.10
CA PRO A 44 14.15 8.95 6.48
C PRO A 44 13.62 9.95 7.51
N SER A 45 14.50 10.35 8.44
CA SER A 45 14.28 11.52 9.29
C SER A 45 14.44 12.80 8.45
N LEU A 46 13.45 13.69 8.53
CA LEU A 46 13.47 15.00 7.87
C LEU A 46 14.04 16.08 8.78
N SER A 47 13.73 16.01 10.08
CA SER A 47 14.12 16.98 11.08
C SER A 47 14.61 16.29 12.34
N PHE A 48 15.67 16.80 12.94
CA PHE A 48 16.27 16.28 14.17
C PHE A 48 16.87 17.40 15.02
N THR A 49 16.87 17.20 16.33
CA THR A 49 17.72 17.90 17.30
C THR A 49 18.99 17.09 17.54
N GLN A 50 19.94 17.60 18.34
CA GLN A 50 21.14 16.83 18.70
C GLN A 50 20.85 15.44 19.30
N THR A 51 19.65 15.21 19.83
CA THR A 51 19.30 13.97 20.54
C THR A 51 18.04 13.28 20.05
N THR A 52 17.22 13.90 19.18
CA THR A 52 15.87 13.40 18.87
C THR A 52 15.44 13.71 17.44
N THR A 53 14.91 12.72 16.70
CA THR A 53 14.17 12.95 15.44
C THR A 53 12.82 13.59 15.75
N LEU A 54 12.51 14.70 15.09
CA LEU A 54 11.24 15.42 15.27
C LEU A 54 10.21 15.02 14.22
N GLU A 55 10.67 14.81 12.98
CA GLU A 55 9.80 14.56 11.84
C GLU A 55 10.44 13.50 10.94
N SER A 56 9.61 12.58 10.44
CA SER A 56 10.02 11.56 9.48
C SER A 56 9.04 11.54 8.30
N ARG A 57 9.55 11.10 7.15
CA ARG A 57 8.72 10.83 5.98
C ARG A 57 8.72 9.34 5.72
N VAL A 58 7.54 8.73 5.62
CA VAL A 58 7.43 7.38 5.06
C VAL A 58 7.23 7.49 3.55
N THR A 59 7.99 6.72 2.78
CA THR A 59 7.82 6.54 1.34
C THR A 59 7.66 5.05 1.06
N VAL A 60 6.61 4.67 0.33
CA VAL A 60 6.33 3.29 -0.05
C VAL A 60 6.20 3.20 -1.57
N THR A 61 6.92 2.25 -2.17
CA THR A 61 6.75 1.89 -3.58
C THR A 61 6.08 0.53 -3.69
N VAL A 62 5.02 0.46 -4.48
CA VAL A 62 4.25 -0.75 -4.76
C VAL A 62 4.26 -1.02 -6.26
N TYR A 63 4.58 -2.25 -6.63
CA TYR A 63 4.31 -2.77 -7.96
C TYR A 63 2.90 -3.37 -7.97
N ALA A 64 2.08 -2.97 -8.93
CA ALA A 64 0.74 -3.49 -9.12
C ALA A 64 0.59 -4.09 -10.52
N SER A 65 -0.16 -5.18 -10.64
CA SER A 65 -0.53 -5.77 -11.92
C SER A 65 -1.97 -6.26 -11.92
N VAL A 66 -2.62 -6.17 -13.07
CA VAL A 66 -3.96 -6.72 -13.29
C VAL A 66 -3.86 -7.87 -14.28
N GLU A 67 -4.43 -9.00 -13.91
CA GLU A 67 -4.50 -10.22 -14.71
C GLU A 67 -5.94 -10.52 -15.12
N ASP A 68 -6.15 -10.82 -16.40
CA ASP A 68 -7.42 -11.37 -16.91
C ASP A 68 -7.47 -12.87 -16.56
N VAL A 69 -8.45 -13.26 -15.75
CA VAL A 69 -8.55 -14.64 -15.21
C VAL A 69 -8.84 -15.67 -16.30
N ARG A 70 -9.56 -15.27 -17.35
CA ARG A 70 -9.94 -16.17 -18.46
C ARG A 70 -8.73 -16.55 -19.31
N THR A 71 -7.78 -15.62 -19.47
CA THR A 71 -6.61 -15.81 -20.35
C THR A 71 -5.31 -16.03 -19.59
N GLY A 72 -5.24 -15.66 -18.31
CA GLY A 72 -4.02 -15.65 -17.49
C GLY A 72 -3.04 -14.53 -17.87
N ASN A 73 -3.44 -13.61 -18.76
CA ASN A 73 -2.57 -12.55 -19.24
C ASN A 73 -2.56 -11.36 -18.30
N VAL A 74 -1.38 -10.81 -18.04
CA VAL A 74 -1.24 -9.49 -17.41
C VAL A 74 -1.62 -8.43 -18.43
N ILE A 75 -2.70 -7.70 -18.16
CA ILE A 75 -3.26 -6.68 -19.06
C ILE A 75 -2.85 -5.26 -18.66
N TRP A 76 -2.34 -5.08 -17.44
CA TRP A 76 -1.89 -3.80 -16.93
C TRP A 76 -0.85 -3.97 -15.82
N THR A 77 0.10 -3.05 -15.74
CA THR A 77 1.10 -2.98 -14.67
C THR A 77 1.45 -1.54 -14.35
N GLU A 78 1.75 -1.24 -13.08
CA GLU A 78 2.21 0.07 -12.64
C GLU A 78 3.16 -0.03 -11.44
N ASN A 79 4.10 0.92 -11.35
CA ASN A 79 4.86 1.17 -10.12
C ASN A 79 4.34 2.46 -9.49
N ALA A 80 3.58 2.34 -8.40
CA ALA A 80 3.06 3.47 -7.66
C ALA A 80 3.98 3.81 -6.47
N THR A 81 4.30 5.09 -6.27
CA THR A 81 5.05 5.56 -5.11
C THR A 81 4.24 6.62 -4.38
N ALA A 82 4.06 6.45 -3.07
CA ALA A 82 3.36 7.39 -2.21
C ALA A 82 4.24 7.75 -1.00
N SER A 83 4.09 8.98 -0.49
CA SER A 83 4.80 9.43 0.69
C SER A 83 3.89 10.18 1.65
N SER A 84 4.19 10.13 2.94
CA SER A 84 3.49 10.88 4.00
C SER A 84 4.46 11.25 5.11
N GLU A 85 4.22 12.40 5.75
CA GLU A 85 5.05 12.93 6.84
C GLU A 85 4.34 12.75 8.18
N PHE A 86 5.13 12.48 9.21
CA PHE A 86 4.62 12.33 10.57
C PHE A 86 5.64 12.81 11.60
N PHE A 87 5.14 13.37 12.70
CA PHE A 87 5.94 13.72 13.86
C PHE A 87 6.26 12.46 14.69
N VAL A 88 7.50 12.36 15.18
CA VAL A 88 7.92 11.28 16.08
C VAL A 88 7.64 11.71 17.51
N THR A 89 6.73 11.03 18.19
CA THR A 89 6.43 11.24 19.60
C THR A 89 7.01 10.12 20.46
N ASN A 90 7.53 10.46 21.65
CA ASN A 90 8.16 9.50 22.57
C ASN A 90 7.15 8.64 23.35
N ASP A 91 5.85 8.85 23.17
CA ASP A 91 4.79 8.17 23.93
C ASP A 91 4.49 6.74 23.47
N LEU A 92 5.03 6.32 22.31
CA LEU A 92 4.83 4.98 21.73
C LEU A 92 6.12 4.15 21.62
N GLN A 93 7.21 4.57 22.24
CA GLN A 93 8.42 3.76 22.34
C GLN A 93 8.21 2.70 23.42
N PHE A 94 7.92 1.46 23.01
CA PHE A 94 7.88 0.32 23.92
C PHE A 94 9.30 0.07 24.44
N ASN A 95 9.49 0.27 25.75
CA ASN A 95 10.70 -0.18 26.49
C ASN A 95 10.81 -1.70 26.50
#